data_AF-A0AAV5VXF9-F1
#
_entry.id   AF-A0AAV5VXF9-F1
#
_cell.length_a   1.000
_cell.length_b   1.000
_cell.length_c   1.000
_cell.angle_alpha   90.00
_cell.angle_beta   90.00
_cell.angle_gamma   90.00
#
_symmetry.space_group_name_H-M   'P 1'
#
loop_
_entity.id
_entity.type
_entity.pdbx_description
1 polymer ?
#
loop_
_entity_poly.entity_id
_entity_poly.type
_entity_poly.pdbx_seq_one_letter_code
_entity_poly.pdbx_strand_id
1 'polypeptide(L)'
;WFMPLFEHIIGVVTHILSIIAVYLMVRATPESAKPLTRYLLLLQITITLTDLNFGLLLCPISLAPAPAALCTGLLCSYWRLPAHIGMIIAFFTLGFVAFSVVLCLHHKFVTISRLSHNRRVSKIESILLRVALFTLLSSPGIILCTLDSI
;
A
#
# COMPACT_ATOMS: atom_id res chain seq x y z
N TRP A 1 2.38 -25.07 9.10
CA TRP A 1 3.39 -25.12 8.01
C TRP A 1 2.87 -24.68 6.65
N PHE A 2 1.67 -25.10 6.21
CA PHE A 2 1.14 -24.70 4.90
C PHE A 2 0.89 -23.18 4.75
N MET A 3 0.30 -22.53 5.76
CA MET A 3 -0.03 -21.10 5.72
C MET A 3 1.18 -20.16 5.54
N PRO A 4 2.26 -20.24 6.34
CA PRO A 4 3.40 -19.34 6.15
C PRO A 4 4.18 -19.61 4.86
N LEU A 5 4.16 -20.84 4.34
CA LEU A 5 4.78 -21.17 3.05
C LEU A 5 4.04 -20.49 1.89
N PHE A 6 2.70 -20.50 1.93
CA PHE A 6 1.86 -19.88 0.92
C PHE A 6 2.06 -18.36 0.85
N GLU A 7 2.12 -17.70 2.02
CA GLU A 7 2.40 -16.25 2.12
C GLU A 7 3.77 -15.88 1.54
N HIS A 8 4.81 -16.67 1.81
CA HIS A 8 6.14 -16.43 1.24
C HIS A 8 6.15 -16.63 -0.29
N ILE A 9 5.48 -17.66 -0.81
CA ILE A 9 5.40 -17.91 -2.26
C ILE A 9 4.69 -16.74 -2.94
N ILE A 10 3.55 -16.28 -2.39
CA ILE A 10 2.83 -15.12 -2.93
C ILE A 10 3.71 -13.88 -2.88
N GLY A 11 4.37 -13.62 -1.75
CA GLY A 11 5.26 -12.47 -1.60
C GLY A 11 6.36 -12.46 -2.66
N VAL A 12 7.02 -13.60 -2.91
CA VAL A 12 8.08 -13.72 -3.94
C VAL A 12 7.51 -13.51 -5.34
N VAL A 13 6.37 -14.13 -5.67
CA VAL A 13 5.73 -13.99 -6.99
C VAL A 13 5.32 -12.54 -7.24
N THR A 14 4.70 -11.88 -6.26
CA THR A 14 4.31 -10.47 -6.36
C THR A 14 5.52 -9.56 -6.52
N HIS A 15 6.64 -9.87 -5.86
CA HIS A 15 7.89 -9.12 -6.02
C HIS A 15 8.44 -9.23 -7.45
N ILE A 16 8.45 -10.43 -8.03
CA ILE A 16 8.88 -10.66 -9.41
C ILE A 16 7.97 -9.89 -10.39
N LEU A 17 6.65 -10.00 -10.21
CA LEU A 17 5.68 -9.27 -11.01
C LEU A 17 5.86 -7.75 -10.90
N SER A 18 6.14 -7.25 -9.69
CA SER A 18 6.44 -5.84 -9.44
C SER A 18 7.68 -5.37 -10.20
N ILE A 19 8.77 -6.14 -10.17
CA ILE A 19 9.99 -5.82 -10.93
C ILE A 19 9.70 -5.77 -12.43
N ILE A 20 8.94 -6.74 -12.95
CA ILE A 20 8.51 -6.78 -14.36
C ILE A 20 7.65 -5.54 -14.69
N ALA A 21 6.72 -5.18 -13.82
CA ALA A 21 5.88 -4.00 -13.99
C ALA A 21 6.70 -2.71 -14.02
N VAL A 22 7.66 -2.54 -13.11
CA VAL A 22 8.59 -1.39 -13.13
C VAL A 22 9.42 -1.38 -14.41
N TYR A 23 9.94 -2.53 -14.83
CA TYR A 23 10.72 -2.65 -16.06
C TYR A 23 9.91 -2.24 -17.29
N LEU A 24 8.68 -2.74 -17.43
CA LEU A 24 7.76 -2.36 -18.50
C LEU A 24 7.42 -0.87 -18.45
N MET A 25 7.15 -0.32 -17.26
CA MET A 25 6.85 1.10 -17.08
C MET A 25 8.01 2.01 -17.51
N VAL A 26 9.26 1.62 -17.24
CA VAL A 26 10.44 2.41 -17.62
C VAL A 26 10.76 2.27 -19.11
N ARG A 27 10.63 1.07 -19.68
CA ARG A 27 11.07 0.78 -21.05
C ARG A 27 10.00 1.01 -22.12
N ALA A 28 8.74 0.72 -21.82
CA ALA A 28 7.66 0.66 -22.82
C ALA A 28 6.73 1.88 -22.78
N THR A 29 6.87 2.79 -21.81
CA THR A 29 5.96 3.93 -21.70
C THR A 29 6.33 5.06 -22.67
N PRO A 30 5.43 5.49 -23.57
CA PRO A 30 5.64 6.67 -24.42
C PRO A 30 5.70 7.98 -23.62
N GLU A 31 6.44 8.96 -24.15
CA GLU A 31 6.67 10.31 -23.58
C GLU A 31 5.37 10.99 -23.09
N SER A 32 4.27 10.81 -23.82
CA SER A 32 2.95 11.39 -23.55
C SER A 32 2.30 10.90 -22.24
N ALA A 33 2.74 9.76 -21.71
CA ALA A 33 2.20 9.13 -20.50
C ALA A 33 3.13 9.24 -19.27
N LYS A 34 4.29 9.90 -19.40
CA LYS A 34 5.25 10.13 -18.31
C LYS A 34 4.66 10.55 -16.95
N PRO A 35 3.70 11.50 -16.86
CA PRO A 35 3.13 11.87 -15.56
C PRO A 35 2.34 10.73 -14.92
N LEU A 36 1.60 9.93 -15.70
CA LEU A 36 0.89 8.75 -15.20
C LEU A 36 1.86 7.67 -14.72
N THR A 37 2.94 7.43 -15.48
CA THR A 37 3.98 6.45 -15.12
C THR A 37 4.63 6.74 -13.79
N ARG A 38 4.85 8.02 -13.45
CA ARG A 38 5.39 8.39 -12.13
C ARG A 38 4.47 7.97 -10.98
N TYR A 39 3.14 8.15 -11.13
CA TYR A 39 2.18 7.72 -10.12
C TYR A 39 2.07 6.20 -10.04
N LEU A 40 2.11 5.50 -11.18
CA LEU A 40 2.13 4.04 -11.21
C LEU A 40 3.40 3.45 -10.60
N LEU A 41 4.55 4.09 -10.82
CA LEU A 41 5.82 3.67 -10.22
C LEU A 41 5.82 3.89 -8.70
N LEU A 42 5.28 5.02 -8.24
CA LEU A 42 5.06 5.27 -6.81
C LEU A 42 4.16 4.18 -6.20
N LEU A 43 3.04 3.88 -6.85
CA LEU A 43 2.12 2.81 -6.44
C LEU A 43 2.85 1.46 -6.35
N GLN A 44 3.63 1.11 -7.37
CA GLN A 44 4.35 -0.16 -7.42
C GLN A 44 5.38 -0.26 -6.28
N ILE A 45 6.11 0.82 -5.97
CA ILE A 45 7.05 0.91 -4.84
C ILE A 45 6.31 0.74 -3.50
N THR A 46 5.17 1.41 -3.32
CA THR A 46 4.39 1.28 -2.06
C THR A 46 3.84 -0.13 -1.87
N ILE A 47 3.44 -0.80 -2.96
CA ILE A 47 2.97 -2.19 -2.92
C ILE A 47 4.12 -3.11 -2.54
N THR A 48 5.28 -3.02 -3.19
CA THR A 48 6.42 -3.88 -2.81
C THR A 48 6.91 -3.64 -1.40
N LEU A 49 6.88 -2.39 -0.93
CA LEU A 49 7.19 -2.10 0.46
C LEU A 49 6.20 -2.79 1.41
N THR A 50 4.91 -2.75 1.09
CA THR A 50 3.86 -3.41 1.88
C THR A 50 4.02 -4.93 1.84
N ASP A 51 4.26 -5.52 0.67
CA ASP A 51 4.47 -6.96 0.52
C ASP A 51 5.72 -7.45 1.26
N LEU A 52 6.79 -6.65 1.31
CA LEU A 52 7.96 -6.97 2.14
C LEU A 52 7.60 -6.91 3.63
N ASN A 53 6.84 -5.89 4.05
CA ASN A 53 6.40 -5.76 5.43
C ASN A 53 5.53 -6.96 5.86
N PHE A 54 4.56 -7.37 5.05
CA PHE A 54 3.68 -8.50 5.34
C PHE A 54 4.35 -9.86 5.15
N GLY A 55 5.07 -10.05 4.04
CA GLY A 55 5.61 -11.33 3.62
C GLY A 55 6.95 -11.73 4.24
N LEU A 56 7.76 -10.77 4.73
CA LEU A 56 9.07 -11.07 5.34
C LEU A 56 9.21 -10.52 6.77
N LEU A 57 8.70 -9.31 7.04
CA LEU A 57 8.93 -8.64 8.32
C LEU A 57 7.96 -9.11 9.40
N LEU A 58 6.66 -9.13 9.13
CA LEU A 58 5.63 -9.55 10.08
C LEU A 58 5.28 -11.04 9.97
N CYS A 59 5.05 -11.55 8.74
CA CYS A 59 4.40 -12.84 8.48
C CYS A 59 3.23 -13.09 9.45
N PRO A 60 2.18 -12.25 9.44
CA PRO A 60 1.12 -12.38 10.41
C PRO A 60 0.34 -13.67 10.15
N ILE A 61 0.46 -14.64 11.05
CA ILE A 61 -0.40 -15.84 11.01
C ILE A 61 -1.70 -15.46 11.72
N SER A 62 -2.76 -15.23 10.95
CA SER A 62 -4.11 -14.99 11.48
C SER A 62 -4.65 -16.27 12.13
N LEU A 63 -4.68 -16.32 13.47
CA LEU A 63 -5.35 -17.39 14.20
C LEU A 63 -6.83 -17.05 14.40
N ALA A 64 -7.72 -17.50 13.51
CA ALA A 64 -9.15 -17.47 13.80
C ALA A 64 -9.43 -18.27 15.10
N PRO A 65 -10.28 -17.79 16.04
CA PRO A 65 -11.16 -16.61 15.98
C PRO A 65 -10.59 -15.34 16.67
N ALA A 66 -9.35 -15.37 17.18
CA ALA A 66 -8.76 -14.22 17.85
C ALA A 66 -8.15 -13.26 16.82
N PRO A 67 -8.27 -11.93 16.97
CA PRO A 67 -7.46 -10.97 16.22
C PRO A 67 -6.01 -10.96 16.74
N ALA A 68 -5.43 -12.15 16.93
CA ALA A 68 -4.06 -12.34 17.37
C ALA A 68 -3.23 -12.73 16.14
N ALA A 69 -2.41 -11.79 15.68
CA ALA A 69 -1.35 -12.08 14.72
C ALA A 69 -0.13 -12.55 15.48
N LEU A 70 0.26 -13.82 15.30
CA LEU A 70 1.58 -14.27 15.73
C LEU A 70 2.60 -13.72 14.74
N CYS A 71 3.54 -12.93 15.25
CA CYS A 71 4.62 -12.38 14.45
C CYS A 71 5.79 -13.36 14.43
N THR A 72 5.90 -14.12 13.35
CA THR A 72 7.00 -15.09 13.12
C THR A 72 8.04 -14.59 12.12
N GLY A 73 7.88 -13.36 11.61
CA GLY A 73 8.80 -12.76 10.64
C GLY A 73 10.13 -12.28 11.23
N LEU A 74 10.97 -11.73 10.35
CA LEU A 74 12.33 -11.29 10.69
C LEU A 74 12.35 -10.22 11.80
N LEU A 75 11.36 -9.32 11.85
CA LEU A 75 11.34 -8.22 12.83
C LEU A 75 11.13 -8.72 14.25
N CYS A 76 10.31 -9.75 14.44
CA CYS A 76 10.03 -10.30 15.75
C CYS A 76 11.09 -11.31 16.20
N SER A 77 11.72 -12.02 15.26
CA SER A 77 12.79 -12.97 15.57
C SER A 77 14.15 -12.28 15.79
N TYR A 78 14.52 -11.32 14.94
CA TYR A 78 15.82 -10.64 15.00
C TYR A 78 15.81 -9.41 15.92
N TRP A 79 14.78 -8.57 15.82
CA TRP A 79 14.68 -7.30 16.55
C TRP A 79 13.86 -7.39 17.86
N ARG A 80 13.21 -8.53 18.12
CA ARG A 80 12.29 -8.71 19.27
C ARG A 80 11.25 -7.59 19.40
N LEU A 81 10.82 -7.03 18.28
CA LEU A 81 9.79 -6.00 18.29
C LEU A 81 8.44 -6.60 18.71
N PRO A 82 7.65 -5.90 19.51
CA PRO A 82 6.32 -6.35 19.87
C PRO A 82 5.44 -6.40 18.61
N ALA A 83 4.64 -7.47 18.50
CA ALA A 83 3.75 -7.70 17.35
C ALA A 83 2.80 -6.51 17.10
N HIS A 84 2.43 -5.79 18.15
CA HIS A 84 1.58 -4.59 18.08
C HIS A 84 2.21 -3.47 17.22
N ILE A 85 3.51 -3.19 17.41
CA ILE A 85 4.23 -2.17 16.62
C ILE A 85 4.33 -2.62 15.15
N GLY A 86 4.56 -3.90 14.92
CA GLY A 86 4.52 -4.47 13.56
C GLY A 86 3.17 -4.21 12.89
N MET A 87 2.07 -4.50 13.58
CA MET A 87 0.71 -4.29 13.05
C MET A 87 0.43 -2.82 12.74
N ILE A 88 0.85 -1.89 13.61
CA ILE A 88 0.72 -0.45 13.35
C ILE A 88 1.45 -0.07 12.05
N ILE A 89 2.71 -0.49 11.89
CA ILE A 89 3.50 -0.23 10.69
C ILE A 89 2.80 -0.82 9.44
N ALA A 90 2.28 -2.04 9.55
CA ALA A 90 1.57 -2.72 8.48
C ALA A 90 0.31 -1.94 8.04
N PHE A 91 -0.51 -1.47 8.97
CA PHE A 91 -1.68 -0.62 8.67
C PHE A 91 -1.29 0.71 8.03
N PHE A 92 -0.20 1.35 8.50
CA PHE A 92 0.30 2.57 7.87
C PHE A 92 0.74 2.33 6.43
N THR A 93 1.49 1.25 6.16
CA THR A 93 1.95 0.91 4.80
C THR A 93 0.78 0.60 3.86
N LEU A 94 -0.24 -0.14 4.32
CA LEU A 94 -1.49 -0.35 3.57
C LEU A 94 -2.21 0.97 3.26
N GLY A 95 -2.23 1.91 4.22
CA GLY A 95 -2.73 3.25 4.01
C GLY A 95 -2.00 3.99 2.89
N PHE A 96 -0.66 3.92 2.85
CA PHE A 96 0.12 4.52 1.77
C PHE A 96 -0.17 3.90 0.39
N VAL A 97 -0.42 2.59 0.33
CA VAL A 97 -0.84 1.92 -0.92
C VAL A 97 -2.18 2.45 -1.39
N ALA A 98 -3.20 2.46 -0.52
CA ALA A 98 -4.53 2.94 -0.89
C ALA A 98 -4.50 4.43 -1.28
N PHE A 99 -3.70 5.27 -0.60
CA PHE A 99 -3.47 6.65 -1.01
C PHE A 99 -2.87 6.74 -2.43
N SER A 100 -1.84 5.94 -2.72
CA SER A 100 -1.19 5.89 -4.04
C SER A 100 -2.15 5.44 -5.15
N VAL A 101 -3.03 4.47 -4.86
CA VAL A 101 -4.11 4.05 -5.77
C VAL A 101 -5.07 5.19 -6.07
N VAL A 102 -5.55 5.91 -5.04
CA VAL A 102 -6.46 7.05 -5.24
C VAL A 102 -5.80 8.16 -6.06
N LEU A 103 -4.53 8.47 -5.81
CA LEU A 103 -3.77 9.43 -6.61
C LEU A 103 -3.72 9.02 -8.09
N CYS A 104 -3.46 7.75 -8.36
CA CYS A 104 -3.40 7.22 -9.71
C CYS A 104 -4.77 7.27 -10.42
N LEU A 105 -5.84 6.83 -9.74
CA LEU A 105 -7.21 6.90 -10.25
C LEU A 105 -7.64 8.34 -10.52
N HIS A 106 -7.33 9.26 -9.62
CA HIS A 106 -7.63 10.67 -9.80
C HIS A 106 -6.91 11.26 -11.00
N HIS A 107 -5.62 10.94 -11.18
CA HIS A 107 -4.87 11.41 -12.34
C HIS A 107 -5.49 10.89 -13.66
N LYS A 108 -5.86 9.60 -13.69
CA LYS A 108 -6.56 8.98 -14.82
C LYS A 108 -7.91 9.66 -15.09
N PHE A 109 -8.70 9.91 -14.06
CA PHE A 109 -9.99 10.60 -14.16
C PHE A 109 -9.86 12.02 -14.72
N VAL A 110 -8.92 12.81 -14.20
CA VAL A 110 -8.65 14.17 -14.71
C VAL A 110 -8.21 14.14 -16.18
N THR A 111 -7.41 13.15 -16.56
CA THR A 111 -6.93 13.01 -17.94
C THR A 111 -8.11 12.74 -18.89
N ILE A 112 -9.01 11.82 -18.51
CA ILE A 112 -10.22 11.50 -19.29
C ILE A 112 -11.19 12.69 -19.32
N SER A 113 -11.44 13.34 -18.18
CA SER A 113 -12.33 14.51 -18.09
C SER A 113 -11.86 15.67 -18.96
N ARG A 114 -10.53 15.90 -19.07
CA ARG A 114 -9.96 16.89 -19.99
C ARG A 114 -10.26 16.57 -21.46
N LEU A 115 -10.22 15.29 -21.83
CA LEU A 115 -10.54 14.85 -23.20
C LEU A 115 -12.03 14.93 -23.49
N SER A 116 -12.88 14.70 -22.47
CA SER A 116 -14.34 14.68 -22.62
C SER A 116 -14.99 16.07 -22.69
N HIS A 117 -14.23 17.18 -22.61
CA HIS A 117 -14.71 18.58 -22.53
C HIS A 117 -15.82 18.81 -21.48
N ASN A 118 -16.00 17.88 -20.54
CA ASN A 118 -17.10 17.90 -19.59
C ASN A 118 -16.52 18.22 -18.21
N ARG A 119 -16.69 19.50 -17.81
CA ARG A 119 -16.40 20.10 -16.50
C ARG A 119 -14.90 20.09 -16.08
N ARG A 120 -14.36 21.27 -15.75
CA ARG A 120 -13.05 21.38 -15.08
C ARG A 120 -13.23 21.09 -13.59
N VAL A 121 -12.70 19.95 -13.13
CA VAL A 121 -12.58 19.67 -11.69
C VAL A 121 -11.65 20.71 -11.06
N SER A 122 -12.10 21.39 -10.01
CA SER A 122 -11.29 22.39 -9.31
C SER A 122 -10.12 21.71 -8.61
N LYS A 123 -8.91 22.29 -8.73
CA LYS A 123 -7.70 21.77 -8.05
C LYS A 123 -7.89 21.69 -6.54
N ILE A 124 -8.68 22.59 -5.98
CA ILE A 124 -8.92 22.69 -4.53
C ILE A 124 -9.77 21.52 -4.04
N GLU A 125 -10.86 21.17 -4.74
CA GLU A 125 -11.70 20.02 -4.38
C GLU A 125 -10.91 18.70 -4.44
N SER A 126 -10.03 18.57 -5.44
CA SER A 126 -9.14 17.43 -5.55
C SER A 126 -8.16 17.31 -4.37
N ILE A 127 -7.55 18.42 -3.97
CA ILE A 127 -6.62 18.45 -2.83
C ILE A 127 -7.38 18.16 -1.53
N LEU A 128 -8.58 18.73 -1.36
CA LEU A 128 -9.40 18.54 -0.18
C LEU A 128 -9.86 17.08 -0.03
N LEU A 129 -10.25 16.44 -1.15
CA LEU A 129 -10.60 15.02 -1.17
C LEU A 129 -9.38 14.14 -0.85
N ARG A 130 -8.19 14.48 -1.36
CA ARG A 130 -6.94 13.74 -1.06
C ARG A 130 -6.58 13.82 0.42
N VAL A 131 -6.66 15.02 1.01
CA VAL A 131 -6.35 15.23 2.43
C VAL A 131 -7.38 14.52 3.30
N ALA A 132 -8.67 14.67 3.01
CA ALA A 132 -9.75 13.99 3.72
C ALA A 132 -9.58 12.46 3.69
N LEU A 133 -9.23 11.90 2.53
CA LEU A 133 -9.03 10.46 2.37
C LEU A 133 -7.77 9.98 3.12
N PHE A 134 -6.68 10.74 3.10
CA PHE A 134 -5.47 10.42 3.88
C PHE A 134 -5.74 10.42 5.39
N THR A 135 -6.52 11.39 5.89
CA THR A 135 -6.92 11.44 7.31
C THR A 135 -7.83 10.29 7.70
N LEU A 136 -8.79 9.92 6.84
CA LEU A 136 -9.68 8.79 7.07
C LEU A 136 -8.92 7.46 7.09
N LEU A 137 -7.96 7.30 6.19
CA LEU A 137 -7.19 6.08 6.02
C LEU A 137 -6.15 5.87 7.13
N SER A 138 -5.71 6.96 7.76
CA SER A 138 -4.81 6.92 8.93
C SER A 138 -5.55 6.65 10.24
N SER A 139 -6.87 6.91 10.29
CA SER A 139 -7.69 6.73 11.49
C SER A 139 -7.65 5.32 12.12
N PRO A 140 -7.70 4.19 11.38
CA PRO A 140 -7.65 2.86 12.01
C PRO A 140 -6.32 2.59 12.73
N GLY A 141 -5.19 3.12 12.22
CA GLY A 141 -3.89 2.98 12.89
C GLY A 141 -3.82 3.75 14.21
N ILE A 142 -4.43 4.93 14.26
CA ILE A 142 -4.51 5.76 15.47
C ILE A 142 -5.45 5.11 16.50
N ILE A 143 -6.60 4.60 16.05
CA ILE A 143 -7.56 3.89 16.92
C ILE A 143 -6.90 2.66 17.55
N LEU A 144 -6.13 1.90 16.77
CA LEU A 144 -5.40 0.74 17.28
C LEU A 144 -4.35 1.14 18.33
N CYS A 145 -3.59 2.24 18.10
CA CYS A 145 -2.67 2.79 19.09
C CYS A 145 -3.37 3.21 20.40
N THR A 146 -4.56 3.81 20.31
CA THR A 146 -5.31 4.26 21.50
C THR A 146 -5.92 3.11 22.29
N LEU A 147 -6.31 2.02 21.62
CA LEU A 147 -6.92 0.85 22.28
C LEU A 147 -5.90 0.07 23.11
N ASP A 148 -4.63 0.04 22.69
CA ASP A 148 -3.53 -0.65 23.40
C ASP A 148 -3.01 0.11 24.63
N SER A 149 -3.32 1.41 24.73
CA SER A 149 -2.93 2.25 25.89
C SER A 149 -3.93 2.21 27.05
N ILE A 150 -5.05 1.49 26.92
CA ILE A 150 -6.14 1.35 27.91
C ILE A 150 -6.08 -0.04 28.53
#